data_AF-A0A349E024-F1
#
_entry.id   AF-A0A349E024-F1
#
_cell.length_a   1.000
_cell.length_b   1.000
_cell.length_c   1.000
_cell.angle_alpha   90.00
_cell.angle_beta   90.00
_cell.angle_gamma   90.00
#
_symmetry.space_group_name_H-M   'P 1'
#
loop_
_entity.id
_entity.type
_entity.pdbx_description
1 polymer ?
#
loop_
_entity_poly.entity_id
_entity_poly.type
_entity_poly.pdbx_seq_one_letter_code
_entity_poly.pdbx_strand_id
1 'polypeptide(L)'
;MSHLQFHLISKQTVQEVKAYLQNLIAHYFEFLSESQQVAITISGDAVSTGLICNLNLNPIQGKIGLGVNGLTTIISSDDNKNGVAYFSKDGGVTAISSNYQGATLYWNESVAGFKLKPWHTITFFSVYQEVAVTP
;
A
#
# COMPACT_ATOMS: atom_id res chain seq x y z
N MET A 1 -17.79 55.52 9.27
CA MET A 1 -18.75 54.41 9.47
C MET A 1 -18.25 53.23 8.67
N SER A 2 -17.90 52.11 9.31
CA SER A 2 -17.52 50.89 8.60
C SER A 2 -18.77 50.08 8.29
N HIS A 3 -18.96 49.74 7.01
CA HIS A 3 -20.01 48.82 6.58
C HIS A 3 -19.57 47.39 6.88
N LEU A 4 -20.28 46.70 7.77
CA LEU A 4 -20.19 45.26 7.94
C LEU A 4 -20.93 44.58 6.76
N GLN A 5 -20.19 43.91 5.89
CA GLN A 5 -20.77 43.02 4.88
C GLN A 5 -20.89 41.60 5.45
N PHE A 6 -22.12 41.09 5.52
CA PHE A 6 -22.39 39.68 5.80
C PHE A 6 -22.53 38.92 4.48
N HIS A 7 -21.64 37.95 4.23
CA HIS A 7 -21.78 37.02 3.11
C HIS A 7 -22.65 35.84 3.54
N LEU A 8 -23.88 35.78 3.05
CA LEU A 8 -24.78 34.64 3.21
C LEU A 8 -24.37 33.53 2.25
N ILE A 9 -23.94 32.39 2.80
CA ILE A 9 -23.65 31.18 2.03
C ILE A 9 -24.96 30.40 1.84
N SER A 10 -25.25 29.95 0.62
CA SER A 10 -26.47 29.21 0.33
C SER A 10 -26.45 27.81 0.96
N LYS A 11 -27.63 27.26 1.31
CA LYS A 11 -27.74 25.87 1.79
C LYS A 11 -27.19 24.86 0.77
N GLN A 12 -27.34 25.13 -0.52
CA GLN A 12 -26.82 24.28 -1.60
C GLN A 12 -25.30 24.23 -1.57
N THR A 13 -24.63 25.39 -1.44
CA THR A 13 -23.17 25.48 -1.33
C THR A 13 -22.66 24.67 -0.13
N VAL A 14 -23.37 24.71 1.01
CA VAL A 14 -23.00 23.90 2.18
C VAL A 14 -23.11 22.39 1.89
N GLN A 15 -24.13 21.95 1.15
CA GLN A 15 -24.28 20.53 0.79
C GLN A 15 -23.22 20.07 -0.21
N GLU A 16 -22.89 20.91 -1.20
CA GLU A 16 -21.83 20.64 -2.18
C GLU A 16 -20.47 20.49 -1.50
N VAL A 17 -20.13 21.40 -0.57
CA VAL A 17 -18.90 21.30 0.22
C VAL A 17 -18.90 20.04 1.08
N LYS A 18 -20.02 19.69 1.71
CA LYS A 18 -20.12 18.46 2.51
C LYS A 18 -19.90 17.21 1.64
N ALA A 19 -20.53 17.12 0.48
CA ALA A 19 -20.37 16.00 -0.44
C ALA A 19 -18.93 15.89 -0.94
N TYR A 20 -18.30 17.02 -1.28
CA TYR A 20 -16.89 17.08 -1.66
C TYR A 20 -15.99 16.56 -0.55
N LEU A 21 -16.16 17.05 0.69
CA LEU A 21 -15.37 16.61 1.84
C LEU A 21 -15.56 15.12 2.14
N GLN A 22 -16.79 14.60 2.03
CA GLN A 22 -17.07 13.17 2.20
C GLN A 22 -16.39 12.32 1.15
N ASN A 23 -16.42 12.75 -0.12
CA ASN A 23 -15.72 12.06 -1.20
C ASN A 23 -14.20 12.06 -0.97
N LEU A 24 -13.65 13.19 -0.54
CA LEU A 24 -12.24 13.35 -0.22
C LEU A 24 -11.83 12.43 0.95
N ILE A 25 -12.64 12.35 2.00
CA ILE A 25 -12.40 11.41 3.11
C ILE A 25 -12.41 9.95 2.62
N ALA A 26 -13.43 9.58 1.83
CA ALA A 26 -13.56 8.22 1.33
C ALA A 26 -12.42 7.80 0.38
N HIS A 27 -11.90 8.71 -0.45
CA HIS A 27 -10.83 8.38 -1.40
C HIS A 27 -9.42 8.52 -0.82
N TYR A 28 -9.18 9.49 0.07
CA TYR A 28 -7.83 9.82 0.53
C TYR A 28 -7.49 9.24 1.91
N PHE A 29 -8.48 8.86 2.72
CA PHE A 29 -8.25 8.37 4.10
C PHE A 29 -8.65 6.90 4.32
N GLU A 30 -8.94 6.16 3.25
CA GLU A 30 -9.31 4.74 3.36
C GLU A 30 -8.08 3.86 3.61
N PHE A 31 -8.15 2.99 4.62
CA PHE A 31 -7.20 1.90 4.79
C PHE A 31 -7.59 0.74 3.86
N LEU A 32 -6.78 0.50 2.84
CA LEU A 32 -6.97 -0.58 1.89
C LEU A 32 -6.18 -1.81 2.34
N SER A 33 -6.78 -2.99 2.26
CA SER A 33 -6.05 -4.25 2.46
C SER A 33 -6.60 -5.37 1.59
N GLU A 34 -5.71 -6.27 1.19
CA GLU A 34 -6.02 -7.45 0.41
C GLU A 34 -5.30 -8.62 1.06
N SER A 35 -6.02 -9.70 1.35
CA SER A 35 -5.43 -10.92 1.87
C SER A 35 -5.57 -12.04 0.85
N GLN A 36 -4.49 -12.79 0.69
CA GLN A 36 -4.42 -13.91 -0.23
C GLN A 36 -3.71 -15.08 0.43
N GLN A 37 -4.24 -16.27 0.19
CA GLN A 37 -3.64 -17.51 0.64
C GLN A 37 -2.62 -17.98 -0.39
N VAL A 38 -1.47 -18.39 0.09
CA VAL A 38 -0.43 -18.98 -0.76
C VAL A 38 -0.96 -20.30 -1.32
N ALA A 39 -1.01 -20.45 -2.64
CA ALA A 39 -1.58 -21.65 -3.27
C ALA A 39 -0.60 -22.83 -3.29
N ILE A 40 0.68 -22.54 -3.48
CA ILE A 40 1.77 -23.51 -3.57
C ILE A 40 2.98 -22.97 -2.82
N THR A 41 3.91 -23.83 -2.42
CA THR A 41 5.15 -23.36 -1.79
C THR A 41 5.91 -22.41 -2.73
N ILE A 42 6.19 -21.18 -2.27
CA ILE A 42 6.98 -20.18 -2.99
C ILE A 42 8.32 -20.04 -2.26
N SER A 43 9.41 -20.37 -2.94
CA SER A 43 10.75 -20.49 -2.35
C SER A 43 11.79 -19.69 -3.14
N GLY A 44 11.46 -18.45 -3.52
CA GLY A 44 12.12 -17.81 -4.65
C GLY A 44 13.63 -17.61 -4.48
N ASP A 45 14.37 -18.17 -5.44
CA ASP A 45 15.12 -17.41 -6.45
C ASP A 45 14.77 -18.06 -7.82
N ALA A 46 14.51 -17.27 -8.89
CA ALA A 46 14.27 -17.74 -10.27
C ALA A 46 12.99 -18.59 -10.57
N VAL A 47 11.92 -18.51 -9.78
CA VAL A 47 10.62 -19.18 -10.05
C VAL A 47 9.51 -18.23 -10.51
N SER A 48 8.65 -18.70 -11.42
CA SER A 48 7.50 -17.99 -12.01
C SER A 48 6.29 -17.79 -11.08
N THR A 49 6.46 -17.96 -9.77
CA THR A 49 5.35 -18.05 -8.79
C THR A 49 5.34 -16.81 -7.90
N GLY A 50 4.88 -15.70 -8.47
CA GLY A 50 4.66 -14.46 -7.73
C GLY A 50 3.22 -14.35 -7.21
N LEU A 51 3.01 -13.40 -6.30
CA LEU A 51 1.70 -13.00 -5.79
C LEU A 51 1.29 -11.70 -6.46
N ILE A 52 0.05 -11.60 -6.93
CA ILE A 52 -0.44 -10.37 -7.57
C ILE A 52 -0.99 -9.46 -6.47
N CYS A 53 -0.49 -8.23 -6.39
CA CYS A 53 -1.08 -7.19 -5.55
C CYS A 53 -2.09 -6.39 -6.38
N ASN A 54 -3.35 -6.33 -5.96
CA ASN A 54 -4.42 -5.61 -6.66
C ASN A 54 -4.82 -4.31 -5.96
N LEU A 55 -4.09 -3.93 -4.90
CA LEU A 55 -4.36 -2.69 -4.18
C LEU A 55 -4.20 -1.48 -5.11
N ASN A 56 -5.30 -0.76 -5.29
CA ASN A 56 -5.33 0.53 -5.98
C ASN A 56 -4.97 1.63 -4.99
N LEU A 57 -3.67 1.88 -4.79
CA LEU A 57 -3.21 2.91 -3.87
C LEU A 57 -3.55 4.31 -4.38
N ASN A 58 -4.02 5.17 -3.48
CA ASN A 58 -4.18 6.59 -3.81
C ASN A 58 -2.81 7.31 -3.86
N PRO A 59 -2.70 8.51 -4.45
CA PRO A 59 -1.43 9.21 -4.59
C PRO A 59 -0.71 9.56 -3.27
N ILE A 60 -1.43 9.61 -2.16
CA ILE A 60 -0.90 9.89 -0.81
C ILE A 60 -0.41 8.59 -0.15
N GLN A 61 -0.86 7.44 -0.64
CA GLN A 61 -0.42 6.10 -0.27
C GLN A 61 0.68 5.66 -1.26
N GLY A 62 1.94 5.84 -0.89
CA GLY A 62 3.09 5.51 -1.74
C GLY A 62 3.84 4.27 -1.31
N LYS A 63 3.39 3.63 -0.24
CA LYS A 63 4.01 2.44 0.31
C LYS A 63 2.94 1.37 0.50
N ILE A 64 3.35 0.11 0.38
CA ILE A 64 2.56 -1.04 0.84
C ILE A 64 3.21 -1.61 2.09
N GLY A 65 2.39 -2.04 3.02
CA GLY A 65 2.79 -2.96 4.07
C GLY A 65 2.47 -4.38 3.67
N LEU A 66 3.18 -5.31 4.30
CA LEU A 66 3.02 -6.74 4.13
C LEU A 66 2.80 -7.40 5.48
N GLY A 67 1.76 -8.22 5.57
CA GLY A 67 1.53 -9.19 6.63
C GLY A 67 1.83 -10.61 6.16
N VAL A 68 2.54 -11.39 6.98
CA VAL A 68 2.65 -12.85 6.83
C VAL A 68 2.10 -13.50 8.09
N ASN A 69 0.99 -14.23 7.98
CA ASN A 69 0.28 -14.83 9.13
C ASN A 69 -0.04 -13.82 10.25
N GLY A 70 -0.32 -12.57 9.89
CA GLY A 70 -0.60 -11.49 10.85
C GLY A 70 0.64 -10.77 11.40
N LEU A 71 1.86 -11.20 11.09
CA LEU A 71 3.07 -10.42 11.37
C LEU A 71 3.28 -9.40 10.27
N THR A 72 3.23 -8.12 10.62
CA THR A 72 3.28 -7.02 9.65
C THR A 72 4.63 -6.34 9.60
N THR A 73 5.10 -6.01 8.40
CA THR A 73 6.26 -5.16 8.13
C THR A 73 5.91 -4.14 7.04
N ILE A 74 6.52 -2.96 7.09
CA ILE A 74 6.35 -1.94 6.05
C ILE A 74 7.42 -2.20 4.99
N ILE A 75 7.04 -2.24 3.72
CA ILE A 75 8.00 -2.40 2.63
C ILE A 75 8.45 -1.01 2.20
N SER A 76 9.72 -0.68 2.39
CA SER A 76 10.33 0.52 1.80
C SER A 76 10.94 0.20 0.44
N SER A 77 10.82 1.13 -0.53
CA SER A 77 11.57 1.08 -1.79
C SER A 77 13.08 1.17 -1.58
N ASP A 78 13.49 1.71 -0.43
CA ASP A 78 14.88 2.03 -0.09
C ASP A 78 15.49 0.95 0.82
N ASP A 79 14.70 -0.02 1.27
CA ASP A 79 15.17 -1.13 2.09
C ASP A 79 15.96 -2.11 1.23
N ASN A 80 17.25 -1.78 1.11
CA ASN A 80 18.32 -2.69 0.73
C ASN A 80 18.24 -3.99 1.55
N LYS A 81 17.50 -4.98 1.04
CA LYS A 81 17.70 -6.42 1.28
C LYS A 81 17.71 -6.89 2.74
N ASN A 82 17.21 -6.11 3.70
CA ASN A 82 17.38 -6.37 5.13
C ASN A 82 16.04 -6.43 5.88
N GLY A 83 15.01 -7.02 5.26
CA GLY A 83 13.68 -7.16 5.85
C GLY A 83 13.31 -8.62 6.06
N VAL A 84 12.56 -8.90 7.14
CA VAL A 84 11.90 -10.20 7.39
C VAL A 84 10.89 -10.60 6.31
N ALA A 85 10.60 -9.70 5.36
CA ALA A 85 9.85 -10.01 4.18
C ALA A 85 10.22 -9.08 3.01
N TYR A 86 10.40 -9.63 1.82
CA TYR A 86 10.89 -8.91 0.65
C TYR A 86 10.25 -9.44 -0.64
N PHE A 87 9.81 -8.52 -1.50
CA PHE A 87 9.39 -8.83 -2.86
C PHE A 87 10.29 -8.16 -3.89
N SER A 88 10.67 -8.92 -4.91
CA SER A 88 11.35 -8.39 -6.09
C SER A 88 10.42 -8.25 -7.28
N LYS A 89 10.84 -7.41 -8.23
CA LYS A 89 10.21 -7.24 -9.54
C LYS A 89 10.43 -8.44 -10.46
N ASP A 90 11.56 -9.13 -10.28
CA ASP A 90 12.14 -10.07 -11.23
C ASP A 90 12.45 -11.45 -10.62
N GLY A 91 12.03 -11.70 -9.38
CA GLY A 91 12.42 -12.91 -8.64
C GLY A 91 13.88 -12.92 -8.20
N GLY A 92 14.60 -11.80 -8.39
CA GLY A 92 15.97 -11.58 -7.94
C GLY A 92 16.03 -10.58 -6.79
N VAL A 93 16.99 -9.67 -6.87
CA VAL A 93 17.31 -8.69 -5.80
C VAL A 93 16.86 -7.26 -6.13
N THR A 94 16.08 -7.10 -7.20
CA THR A 94 15.57 -5.80 -7.64
C THR A 94 14.25 -5.51 -6.95
N ALA A 95 14.21 -4.47 -6.11
CA ALA A 95 12.98 -4.06 -5.44
C ALA A 95 11.95 -3.52 -6.44
N ILE A 96 10.67 -3.64 -6.10
CA ILE A 96 9.59 -2.99 -6.86
C ILE A 96 9.54 -1.50 -6.52
N SER A 97 9.65 -0.68 -7.57
CA SER A 97 9.47 0.76 -7.49
C SER A 97 8.00 1.12 -7.72
N SER A 98 7.33 1.58 -6.67
CA SER A 98 6.11 2.43 -6.60
C SER A 98 4.82 2.05 -7.35
N ASN A 99 4.81 1.08 -8.27
CA ASN A 99 3.58 0.61 -8.91
C ASN A 99 3.26 -0.81 -8.46
N TYR A 100 2.45 -0.92 -7.40
CA TYR A 100 2.04 -2.19 -6.80
C TYR A 100 0.77 -2.76 -7.41
N GLN A 101 -0.09 -1.93 -8.00
CA GLN A 101 -1.37 -2.36 -8.54
C GLN A 101 -1.19 -3.22 -9.79
N GLY A 102 -1.72 -4.45 -9.76
CA GLY A 102 -1.55 -5.45 -10.81
C GLY A 102 -0.12 -5.99 -10.91
N ALA A 103 0.78 -5.60 -10.01
CA ALA A 103 2.16 -6.05 -10.04
C ALA A 103 2.26 -7.48 -9.51
N THR A 104 3.05 -8.31 -10.21
CA THR A 104 3.46 -9.60 -9.68
C THR A 104 4.65 -9.40 -8.76
N LEU A 105 4.45 -9.70 -7.48
CA LEU A 105 5.43 -9.58 -6.42
C LEU A 105 6.08 -10.95 -6.18
N TYR A 106 7.38 -11.07 -6.44
CA TYR A 106 8.11 -12.33 -6.29
C TYR A 106 8.74 -12.43 -4.92
N TRP A 107 8.39 -13.46 -4.15
CA TRP A 107 8.97 -13.70 -2.83
C TRP A 107 10.43 -14.11 -2.93
N ASN A 108 11.34 -13.36 -2.31
CA ASN A 108 12.75 -13.73 -2.26
C ASN A 108 13.05 -14.47 -0.95
N GLU A 109 13.25 -15.78 -1.02
CA GLU A 109 13.57 -16.62 0.15
C GLU A 109 14.93 -16.24 0.73
N SER A 110 15.93 -16.00 -0.12
CA SER A 110 17.30 -15.69 0.29
C SER A 110 17.40 -14.43 1.14
N VAL A 111 16.53 -13.45 0.90
CA VAL A 111 16.40 -12.22 1.69
C VAL A 111 15.47 -12.40 2.90
N ALA A 112 14.29 -13.01 2.70
CA ALA A 112 13.30 -13.13 3.77
C ALA A 112 13.65 -14.21 4.83
N GLY A 113 14.55 -15.14 4.50
CA GLY A 113 15.02 -16.21 5.39
C GLY A 113 14.07 -17.42 5.50
N PHE A 114 12.98 -17.46 4.73
CA PHE A 114 12.05 -18.60 4.71
C PHE A 114 11.23 -18.72 3.41
N LYS A 115 10.65 -19.90 3.19
CA LYS A 115 9.71 -20.19 2.09
C LYS A 115 8.28 -19.85 2.48
N LEU A 116 7.54 -19.23 1.58
CA LEU A 116 6.08 -19.20 1.72
C LEU A 116 5.52 -20.59 1.47
N LYS A 117 4.58 -21.02 2.30
CA LYS A 117 3.96 -22.34 2.26
C LYS A 117 2.46 -22.18 2.10
N PRO A 118 1.71 -23.21 1.64
CA PRO A 118 0.29 -23.06 1.35
C PRO A 118 -0.62 -22.67 2.53
N TRP A 119 -0.13 -22.84 3.75
CA TRP A 119 -0.82 -22.41 4.98
C TRP A 119 -0.47 -20.98 5.40
N HIS A 120 0.41 -20.29 4.67
CA HIS A 120 0.69 -18.89 4.93
C HIS A 120 -0.39 -18.00 4.32
N THR A 121 -0.83 -17.01 5.10
CA THR A 121 -1.68 -15.92 4.63
C THR A 121 -0.83 -14.68 4.41
N ILE A 122 -0.95 -14.08 3.24
CA ILE A 122 -0.27 -12.88 2.84
C ILE A 122 -1.27 -11.74 2.80
N THR A 123 -0.98 -10.65 3.51
CA THR A 123 -1.83 -9.46 3.53
C THR A 123 -1.06 -8.28 2.99
N PHE A 124 -1.50 -7.71 1.88
CA PHE A 124 -1.07 -6.38 1.45
C PHE A 124 -1.95 -5.33 2.11
N PHE A 125 -1.36 -4.22 2.54
CA PHE A 125 -2.14 -3.09 3.06
C PHE A 125 -1.53 -1.75 2.67
N SER A 126 -2.38 -0.74 2.49
CA SER A 126 -1.95 0.62 2.16
C SER A 126 -1.21 1.26 3.33
N VAL A 127 -0.10 1.94 3.04
CA VAL A 127 0.64 2.76 4.00
C VAL A 127 0.78 4.17 3.43
N TYR A 128 0.48 5.16 4.25
CA TYR A 128 0.64 6.57 3.89
C TYR A 128 2.11 6.91 3.65
N GLN A 129 2.39 7.73 2.64
CA GLN A 129 3.73 8.30 2.48
C GLN A 129 4.05 9.13 3.72
N GLU A 130 5.29 9.03 4.18
CA GLU A 130 5.82 10.04 5.10
C GLU A 130 5.85 11.36 4.35
N VAL A 131 4.96 12.27 4.71
CA VAL A 131 5.05 13.65 4.26
C VAL A 131 6.25 14.22 5.00
N ALA A 132 7.31 14.58 4.26
CA ALA A 132 8.41 15.34 4.84
C ALA A 132 7.80 16.62 5.45
N VAL A 133 7.74 16.68 6.76
CA VAL A 133 7.33 17.89 7.47
C VAL A 133 8.52 18.83 7.36
N THR A 134 8.56 19.64 6.31
CA THR A 134 9.52 20.73 6.24
C THR A 134 9.16 21.71 7.36
N PRO A 135 10.03 21.94 8.36
CA PRO A 135 9.76 22.88 9.45
C PRO A 135 9.62 24.32 8.94
#